data_AF-B5VG07-F1
#
_entry.id   AF-B5VG07-F1
#
_cell.length_a   1.000
_cell.length_b   1.000
_cell.length_c   1.000
_cell.angle_alpha   90.00
_cell.angle_beta   90.00
_cell.angle_gamma   90.00
#
_symmetry.space_group_name_H-M   'P 1'
#
loop_
_entity.id
_entity.type
_entity.pdbx_description
1 polymer ?
#
loop_
_entity_poly.entity_id
_entity_poly.type
_entity_poly.pdbx_seq_one_letter_code
_entity_poly.pdbx_strand_id
1 'polypeptide(L)'
;MRACIIGQSMDNSIEDLAVMYLSACEFISQQTRQIIEVMLKSGHEINAIFMSGGQCRNSLLMRLLADCTGLPIVIPRYVDAAVVFGSALLGAAASEDFDYTREKRTLKGQKSSQTKTERFNDSYSSIQKLSMEDRNSTNGFVSPHNLQLSTPSAPAKINNYSLPICTQQPLDKTSEESSKDASLTVGQESLGEGRYNGTSFLWKVMQELTGNARIVNPNEKTHPDRILLDTKYQIFLDMIETQRKYRRMVDKVEGSFSR
;
A
#
# COMPACT_ATOMS: atom_id res chain seq x y z
N MET A 1 5.80 20.32 -12.88
CA MET A 1 6.05 19.15 -13.76
C MET A 1 5.47 19.49 -15.14
N ARG A 2 6.09 19.02 -16.24
CA ARG A 2 5.57 19.21 -17.61
C ARG A 2 5.58 17.86 -18.33
N ALA A 3 4.65 17.68 -19.25
CA ALA A 3 4.57 16.50 -20.12
C ALA A 3 4.87 16.90 -21.57
N CYS A 4 5.33 15.94 -22.36
CA CYS A 4 5.40 16.02 -23.81
C CYS A 4 4.69 14.80 -24.38
N ILE A 5 3.87 15.01 -25.40
CA ILE A 5 3.13 13.94 -26.08
C ILE A 5 3.49 14.03 -27.55
N ILE A 6 3.86 12.90 -28.14
CA ILE A 6 4.25 12.77 -29.55
C ILE A 6 3.23 11.88 -30.23
N GLY A 7 2.83 12.23 -31.46
CA GLY A 7 1.89 11.42 -32.26
C GLY A 7 0.42 11.65 -31.92
N GLN A 8 0.06 12.83 -31.40
CA GLN A 8 -1.33 13.21 -31.16
C GLN A 8 -2.11 13.38 -32.48
N SER A 9 -3.29 12.77 -32.54
CA SER A 9 -4.22 12.85 -33.67
C SER A 9 -5.25 13.97 -33.46
N MET A 10 -6.04 14.29 -34.49
CA MET A 10 -7.23 15.14 -34.34
C MET A 10 -8.49 14.33 -33.96
N ASP A 11 -8.36 13.01 -33.87
CA ASP A 11 -9.45 12.13 -33.44
C ASP A 11 -9.86 12.44 -31.99
N ASN A 12 -11.15 12.41 -31.71
CA ASN A 12 -11.74 12.67 -30.39
C ASN A 12 -12.64 11.51 -29.93
N SER A 13 -12.43 10.33 -30.52
CA SER A 13 -13.08 9.09 -30.18
C SER A 13 -12.72 8.60 -28.76
N ILE A 14 -13.51 7.65 -28.25
CA ILE A 14 -13.23 7.02 -26.94
C ILE A 14 -11.97 6.16 -27.04
N GLU A 15 -11.70 5.62 -28.22
CA GLU A 15 -10.53 4.83 -28.56
C GLU A 15 -9.25 5.65 -28.43
N ASP A 16 -9.21 6.88 -28.95
CA ASP A 16 -8.07 7.78 -28.79
C ASP A 16 -7.83 8.14 -27.31
N LEU A 17 -8.91 8.40 -26.56
CA LEU A 17 -8.84 8.63 -25.12
C LEU A 17 -8.25 7.40 -24.37
N ALA A 18 -8.63 6.19 -24.77
CA ALA A 18 -8.10 4.95 -24.18
C ALA A 18 -6.60 4.77 -24.51
N VAL A 19 -6.18 5.08 -25.73
CA VAL A 19 -4.77 5.06 -26.14
C VAL A 19 -3.96 6.10 -25.36
N MET A 20 -4.50 7.30 -25.16
CA MET A 20 -3.87 8.34 -24.36
C MET A 20 -3.75 7.91 -22.88
N TYR A 21 -4.77 7.28 -22.33
CA TYR A 21 -4.73 6.74 -20.97
C TYR A 21 -3.68 5.63 -20.82
N LEU A 22 -3.61 4.70 -21.77
CA LEU A 22 -2.57 3.66 -21.81
C LEU A 22 -1.17 4.29 -21.89
N SER A 23 -0.99 5.27 -22.77
CA SER A 23 0.27 6.00 -22.94
C SER A 23 0.70 6.70 -21.65
N ALA A 24 -0.25 7.29 -20.91
CA ALA A 24 0.02 7.88 -19.60
C ALA A 24 0.46 6.83 -18.56
N CYS A 25 -0.18 5.65 -18.55
CA CYS A 25 0.21 4.55 -17.66
C CYS A 25 1.60 4.00 -18.00
N GLU A 26 1.91 3.83 -19.29
CA GLU A 26 3.23 3.44 -19.76
C GLU A 26 4.29 4.48 -19.35
N PHE A 27 4.01 5.77 -19.53
CA PHE A 27 4.89 6.86 -19.12
C PHE A 27 5.24 6.80 -17.63
N ILE A 28 4.24 6.60 -16.76
CA ILE A 28 4.46 6.45 -15.31
C ILE A 28 5.38 5.27 -15.03
N SER A 29 5.12 4.13 -15.67
CA SER A 29 5.94 2.92 -15.50
C SER A 29 7.38 3.10 -15.96
N GLN A 30 7.60 3.78 -17.09
CA GLN A 30 8.94 4.08 -17.61
C GLN A 30 9.69 5.10 -16.74
N GLN A 31 8.98 6.08 -16.18
CA GLN A 31 9.57 6.99 -15.19
C GLN A 31 10.04 6.23 -13.96
N THR A 32 9.25 5.26 -13.46
CA THR A 32 9.67 4.40 -12.35
C THR A 32 10.89 3.56 -12.72
N ARG A 33 10.93 2.99 -13.93
CA ARG A 33 12.12 2.28 -14.44
C ARG A 33 13.37 3.18 -14.42
N GLN A 34 13.26 4.43 -14.87
CA GLN A 34 14.38 5.36 -14.86
C GLN A 34 14.91 5.62 -13.45
N ILE A 35 14.03 5.80 -12.47
CA ILE A 35 14.41 5.97 -11.06
C ILE A 35 15.20 4.75 -10.59
N ILE A 36 14.70 3.55 -10.88
CA ILE A 36 15.32 2.29 -10.48
C ILE A 36 16.70 2.14 -11.13
N GLU A 37 16.83 2.40 -12.43
CA GLU A 37 18.13 2.34 -13.10
C GLU A 37 19.16 3.30 -12.50
N VAL A 38 18.74 4.50 -12.08
CA VAL A 38 19.61 5.44 -11.36
C VAL A 38 20.00 4.88 -10.00
N MET A 39 19.06 4.32 -9.25
CA MET A 39 19.35 3.70 -7.94
C MET A 39 20.30 2.50 -8.07
N LEU A 40 20.09 1.63 -9.05
CA LEU A 40 20.97 0.49 -9.32
C LEU A 40 22.38 0.96 -9.68
N LYS A 41 22.51 2.02 -10.51
CA LYS A 41 23.81 2.64 -10.83
C LYS A 41 24.50 3.26 -9.62
N SER A 42 23.73 3.72 -8.64
CA SER A 42 24.26 4.23 -7.36
C SER A 42 24.69 3.13 -6.38
N GLY A 43 24.53 1.84 -6.74
CA GLY A 43 24.95 0.70 -5.93
C GLY A 43 23.87 0.09 -5.05
N HIS A 44 22.59 0.43 -5.28
CA HIS A 44 21.48 -0.23 -4.58
C HIS A 44 21.11 -1.54 -5.27
N GLU A 45 20.76 -2.57 -4.50
CA GLU A 45 20.16 -3.80 -4.99
C GLU A 45 18.66 -3.78 -4.71
N ILE A 46 17.83 -3.89 -5.76
CA ILE A 46 16.37 -3.81 -5.66
C ILE A 46 15.78 -5.10 -6.24
N ASN A 47 15.13 -5.88 -5.39
CA ASN A 47 14.59 -7.19 -5.77
C ASN A 47 13.08 -7.15 -6.05
N ALA A 48 12.36 -6.19 -5.47
CA ALA A 48 10.91 -6.06 -5.58
C ALA A 48 10.46 -4.62 -5.31
N ILE A 49 9.28 -4.25 -5.81
CA ILE A 49 8.66 -2.95 -5.57
C ILE A 49 7.39 -3.16 -4.74
N PHE A 50 7.34 -2.55 -3.56
CA PHE A 50 6.14 -2.54 -2.72
C PHE A 50 5.27 -1.34 -3.07
N MET A 51 4.03 -1.61 -3.46
CA MET A 51 3.08 -0.59 -3.86
C MET A 51 2.22 -0.13 -2.69
N SER A 52 1.81 1.14 -2.73
CA SER A 52 0.86 1.72 -1.79
C SER A 52 -0.02 2.76 -2.48
N GLY A 53 -1.14 3.09 -1.84
CA GLY A 53 -2.08 4.12 -2.32
C GLY A 53 -3.14 3.59 -3.29
N GLY A 54 -4.11 4.45 -3.60
CA GLY A 54 -5.32 4.06 -4.33
C GLY A 54 -5.06 3.54 -5.76
N GLN A 55 -3.95 3.92 -6.38
CA GLN A 55 -3.56 3.45 -7.72
C GLN A 55 -3.22 1.95 -7.76
N CYS A 56 -2.98 1.30 -6.62
CA CYS A 56 -2.81 -0.15 -6.55
C CYS A 56 -4.03 -0.93 -7.09
N ARG A 57 -5.22 -0.31 -7.13
CA ARG A 57 -6.43 -0.90 -7.71
C ARG A 57 -6.38 -1.00 -9.23
N ASN A 58 -5.52 -0.22 -9.87
CA ASN A 58 -5.38 -0.21 -11.33
C ASN A 58 -4.50 -1.39 -11.76
N SER A 59 -5.15 -2.50 -12.13
CA SER A 59 -4.44 -3.71 -12.57
C SER A 59 -3.60 -3.50 -13.83
N LEU A 60 -4.02 -2.63 -14.75
CA LEU A 60 -3.27 -2.30 -15.95
C LEU A 60 -1.94 -1.62 -15.59
N LEU A 61 -1.99 -0.59 -14.74
CA LEU A 61 -0.79 0.10 -14.29
C LEU A 61 0.15 -0.84 -13.52
N MET A 62 -0.37 -1.73 -12.67
CA MET A 62 0.47 -2.68 -11.92
C MET A 62 1.19 -3.67 -12.84
N ARG A 63 0.52 -4.14 -13.90
CA ARG A 63 1.16 -5.01 -14.90
C ARG A 63 2.23 -4.25 -15.69
N LEU A 64 1.93 -3.04 -16.16
CA LEU A 64 2.88 -2.20 -16.89
C LEU A 64 4.10 -1.87 -16.03
N LEU A 65 3.92 -1.58 -14.75
CA LEU A 65 5.02 -1.35 -13.81
C LEU A 65 5.93 -2.59 -13.71
N ALA A 66 5.34 -3.77 -13.55
CA ALA A 66 6.10 -5.02 -13.51
C ALA A 66 6.90 -5.21 -14.80
N ASP A 67 6.26 -5.07 -15.96
CA ASP A 67 6.87 -5.33 -17.26
C ASP A 67 7.95 -4.31 -17.63
N CYS A 68 7.71 -3.02 -17.39
CA CYS A 68 8.69 -1.95 -17.64
C CYS A 68 9.90 -2.07 -16.73
N THR A 69 9.70 -2.28 -15.43
CA THR A 69 10.80 -2.32 -14.44
C THR A 69 11.52 -3.67 -14.44
N GLY A 70 10.84 -4.74 -14.87
CA GLY A 70 11.35 -6.10 -14.77
C GLY A 70 11.42 -6.65 -13.36
N LEU A 71 10.71 -6.02 -12.42
CA LEU A 71 10.70 -6.39 -11.01
C LEU A 71 9.29 -6.84 -10.59
N PRO A 72 9.19 -7.77 -9.63
CA PRO A 72 7.92 -8.15 -9.06
C PRO A 72 7.32 -6.98 -8.28
N ILE A 73 6.03 -6.73 -8.53
CA ILE A 73 5.25 -5.69 -7.86
C ILE A 73 4.42 -6.34 -6.76
N VAL A 74 4.61 -5.91 -5.52
CA VAL A 74 3.94 -6.44 -4.33
C VAL A 74 2.85 -5.47 -3.90
N ILE A 75 1.61 -5.93 -3.91
CA ILE A 75 0.41 -5.16 -3.55
C ILE A 75 -0.09 -5.64 -2.19
N PRO A 76 -0.05 -4.80 -1.14
CA PRO A 76 -0.51 -5.18 0.19
C PRO A 76 -2.05 -5.34 0.22
N ARG A 77 -2.56 -6.11 1.18
CA ARG A 77 -4.01 -6.29 1.38
C ARG A 77 -4.74 -4.97 1.62
N TYR A 78 -4.15 -4.06 2.38
CA TYR A 78 -4.74 -2.78 2.77
C TYR A 78 -4.11 -1.61 2.00
N VAL A 79 -4.46 -1.48 0.72
CA VAL A 79 -3.85 -0.50 -0.19
C VAL A 79 -4.08 0.98 0.22
N ASP A 80 -5.22 1.30 0.82
CA ASP A 80 -5.58 2.68 1.20
C ASP A 80 -4.99 3.13 2.52
N ALA A 81 -4.76 2.17 3.42
CA ALA A 81 -4.37 2.44 4.80
C ALA A 81 -2.88 2.25 5.03
N ALA A 82 -2.05 2.08 3.99
CA ALA A 82 -0.63 1.75 4.13
C ALA A 82 0.12 2.64 5.13
N VAL A 83 -0.13 3.96 5.09
CA VAL A 83 0.50 4.93 6.00
C VAL A 83 -0.01 4.77 7.43
N VAL A 84 -1.33 4.73 7.61
CA VAL A 84 -1.98 4.59 8.93
C VAL A 84 -1.62 3.25 9.58
N PHE A 85 -1.56 2.20 8.76
CA PHE A 85 -1.14 0.87 9.16
C PHE A 85 0.31 0.87 9.66
N GLY A 86 1.23 1.56 8.96
CA GLY A 86 2.60 1.75 9.42
C GLY A 86 2.68 2.43 10.80
N SER A 87 1.86 3.46 11.05
CA SER A 87 1.79 4.10 12.37
C SER A 87 1.27 3.16 13.46
N ALA A 88 0.26 2.34 13.15
CA ALA A 88 -0.27 1.35 14.08
C ALA A 88 0.77 0.26 14.42
N LEU A 89 1.54 -0.22 13.44
CA LEU A 89 2.63 -1.18 13.65
C LEU A 89 3.69 -0.64 14.61
N LEU A 90 4.10 0.62 14.46
CA LEU A 90 5.05 1.26 15.36
C LEU A 90 4.50 1.39 16.79
N GLY A 91 3.21 1.74 16.93
CA GLY A 91 2.54 1.80 18.23
C GLY A 91 2.47 0.44 18.93
N ALA A 92 2.16 -0.62 18.18
CA ALA A 92 2.15 -1.99 18.69
C ALA A 92 3.56 -2.43 19.14
N ALA A 93 4.59 -2.17 18.32
CA ALA A 93 5.97 -2.49 18.67
C ALA A 93 6.44 -1.77 19.95
N ALA A 94 6.08 -0.49 20.12
CA ALA A 94 6.40 0.26 21.34
C ALA A 94 5.67 -0.29 22.58
N SER A 95 4.42 -0.74 22.42
CA SER A 95 3.67 -1.38 23.51
C SER A 95 4.29 -2.69 23.94
N GLU A 96 4.69 -3.55 22.98
CA GLU A 96 5.33 -4.83 23.29
C GLU A 96 6.68 -4.65 23.98
N ASP A 97 7.51 -3.70 23.54
CA ASP A 97 8.78 -3.39 24.19
C ASP A 97 8.57 -2.85 25.61
N PHE A 98 7.54 -2.02 25.82
CA PHE A 98 7.18 -1.53 27.15
C PHE A 98 6.76 -2.66 28.09
N ASP A 99 5.90 -3.58 27.63
CA ASP A 99 5.44 -4.70 28.44
C ASP A 99 6.59 -5.66 28.79
N TYR A 100 7.46 -5.97 27.82
CA TYR A 100 8.65 -6.81 28.03
C TYR A 100 9.63 -6.17 29.02
N THR A 101 9.91 -4.87 28.88
CA THR A 101 10.82 -4.16 29.82
C THR A 101 10.21 -4.03 31.21
N ARG A 102 8.89 -3.84 31.34
CA ARG A 102 8.17 -3.84 32.62
C ARG A 102 8.29 -5.18 33.32
N GLU A 103 8.02 -6.28 32.62
CA GLU A 103 8.09 -7.65 33.17
C GLU A 103 9.52 -7.98 33.66
N LYS A 104 10.53 -7.60 32.88
CA LYS A 104 11.94 -7.77 33.25
C LYS A 104 12.34 -6.95 34.49
N ARG A 105 11.77 -5.75 34.65
CA ARG A 105 11.97 -4.91 35.86
C ARG A 105 11.31 -5.55 37.08
N THR A 106 10.09 -6.07 36.97
CA THR A 106 9.44 -6.80 38.07
C THR A 106 10.21 -8.05 38.48
N LEU A 107 10.75 -8.81 37.53
CA LEU A 107 11.56 -10.01 37.80
C LEU A 107 12.93 -9.69 38.44
N LYS A 108 13.54 -8.54 38.12
CA LYS A 108 14.79 -8.09 38.76
C LYS A 108 14.57 -7.49 40.15
N GLY A 109 13.46 -6.79 40.38
CA GLY A 109 13.13 -6.18 41.66
C GLY A 109 12.86 -7.19 42.79
N GLN A 110 12.44 -8.42 42.47
CA GLN A 110 12.17 -9.46 43.47
C GLN A 110 13.44 -10.12 44.06
N LYS A 111 14.64 -9.84 43.56
CA LYS A 111 15.90 -10.34 44.14
C LYS A 111 16.48 -9.44 45.25
N SER A 112 15.84 -8.31 45.55
CA SER A 112 16.24 -7.41 46.62
C SER A 112 15.01 -6.84 47.32
N SER A 113 14.36 -7.64 48.17
CA SER A 113 13.64 -7.23 49.40
C SER A 113 12.67 -8.33 49.83
N GLN A 114 13.09 -9.17 50.78
CA GLN A 114 12.15 -9.63 51.81
C GLN A 114 11.80 -8.43 52.69
N THR A 115 10.89 -7.58 52.26
CA THR A 115 10.22 -6.61 53.15
C THR A 115 8.89 -6.21 52.54
N LYS A 116 7.83 -6.76 53.13
CA LYS A 116 6.42 -6.32 53.13
C LYS A 116 6.14 -5.03 52.35
N THR A 117 5.37 -5.13 51.28
CA THR A 117 4.44 -4.07 50.88
C THR A 117 3.18 -4.72 50.35
N GLU A 118 2.21 -4.86 51.26
CA GLU A 118 0.81 -5.06 50.93
C GLU A 118 0.25 -3.80 50.25
N ARG A 119 -0.80 -4.00 49.45
CA ARG A 119 -1.69 -3.02 48.79
C ARG A 119 -1.20 -2.47 47.46
N PHE A 120 -1.61 -3.13 46.37
CA PHE A 120 -2.21 -2.49 45.19
C PHE A 120 -2.71 -3.59 44.23
N ASN A 121 -3.73 -4.35 44.63
CA ASN A 121 -4.32 -5.39 43.76
C ASN A 121 -5.87 -5.33 43.67
N ASP A 122 -6.47 -4.20 44.06
CA ASP A 122 -7.93 -4.06 44.20
C ASP A 122 -8.66 -3.42 42.99
N SER A 123 -8.03 -3.37 41.80
CA SER A 123 -8.69 -2.74 40.64
C SER A 123 -9.22 -3.71 39.57
N TYR A 124 -9.00 -5.02 39.71
CA TYR A 124 -9.51 -6.01 38.73
C TYR A 124 -10.75 -6.78 39.20
N SER A 125 -11.12 -6.71 40.48
CA SER A 125 -12.30 -7.40 41.03
C SER A 125 -13.61 -6.65 40.84
N SER A 126 -13.57 -5.32 40.61
CA SER A 126 -14.77 -4.49 40.44
C SER A 126 -15.36 -4.52 39.04
N ILE A 127 -14.56 -4.84 38.00
CA ILE A 127 -15.02 -4.87 36.60
C ILE A 127 -15.79 -6.17 36.29
N GLN A 128 -15.46 -7.28 36.95
CA GLN A 128 -16.19 -8.55 36.76
C GLN A 128 -17.58 -8.56 37.42
N LYS A 129 -17.84 -7.70 38.42
CA LYS A 129 -19.16 -7.58 39.05
C LYS A 129 -20.16 -6.74 38.27
N LEU A 130 -19.70 -5.90 37.33
CA LEU A 130 -20.56 -5.10 36.44
C LEU A 130 -21.09 -5.86 35.21
N SER A 131 -20.68 -7.13 35.01
CA SER A 131 -21.09 -7.92 33.84
C SER A 131 -22.34 -8.80 34.07
N MET A 132 -22.97 -8.77 35.26
CA MET A 132 -24.09 -9.67 35.59
C MET A 132 -25.43 -8.99 35.91
N GLU A 133 -25.52 -7.67 35.93
CA GLU A 133 -26.80 -6.96 36.13
C GLU A 133 -27.00 -5.93 35.00
N ASP A 134 -27.93 -6.27 34.10
CA ASP A 134 -28.78 -5.40 33.26
C ASP A 134 -29.07 -6.03 31.89
N ARG A 135 -29.80 -7.15 31.90
CA ARG A 135 -30.67 -7.54 30.79
C ARG A 135 -32.09 -7.12 31.12
N ASN A 136 -32.42 -5.85 30.88
CA ASN A 136 -33.74 -5.32 30.52
C ASN A 136 -33.84 -3.84 30.92
N SER A 137 -33.48 -2.92 30.03
CA SER A 137 -34.24 -1.67 29.86
C SER A 137 -33.77 -0.92 28.61
N THR A 138 -34.71 -0.19 28.03
CA THR A 138 -34.68 0.46 26.72
C THR A 138 -34.01 1.85 26.71
N ASN A 139 -33.44 2.19 25.55
CA ASN A 139 -33.22 3.53 24.97
C ASN A 139 -32.00 4.40 25.39
N GLY A 140 -31.17 4.73 24.38
CA GLY A 140 -31.01 6.10 23.88
C GLY A 140 -29.84 6.96 24.38
N PHE A 141 -28.80 7.15 23.53
CA PHE A 141 -28.02 8.41 23.36
C PHE A 141 -27.00 8.20 22.22
N VAL A 142 -27.13 8.77 21.00
CA VAL A 142 -26.97 10.16 20.50
C VAL A 142 -25.53 10.70 20.57
N SER A 143 -24.92 10.79 19.38
CA SER A 143 -23.59 11.36 19.09
C SER A 143 -23.68 12.89 18.95
N PRO A 144 -22.68 13.70 19.38
CA PRO A 144 -22.74 15.15 19.23
C PRO A 144 -22.18 15.63 17.87
N HIS A 145 -23.01 16.43 17.20
CA HIS A 145 -22.79 17.53 16.24
C HIS A 145 -21.51 17.58 15.37
N ASN A 146 -21.60 17.51 14.03
CA ASN A 146 -21.98 18.54 13.04
C ASN A 146 -21.07 19.79 12.99
N LEU A 147 -20.27 19.92 11.92
CA LEU A 147 -19.79 21.20 11.37
C LEU A 147 -20.48 21.40 10.01
N GLN A 148 -21.28 22.46 9.90
CA GLN A 148 -21.96 22.87 8.67
C GLN A 148 -20.99 23.63 7.75
N LEU A 149 -21.02 23.34 6.44
CA LEU A 149 -20.71 24.31 5.40
C LEU A 149 -21.88 24.30 4.40
N SER A 150 -22.44 25.47 4.15
CA SER A 150 -23.69 25.71 3.42
C SER A 150 -23.47 25.87 1.91
N THR A 151 -24.34 25.26 1.10
CA THR A 151 -24.67 25.70 -0.27
C THR A 151 -26.20 25.58 -0.49
N PRO A 152 -26.85 26.49 -1.24
CA PRO A 152 -28.31 26.55 -1.31
C PRO A 152 -28.93 25.81 -2.53
N SER A 153 -30.12 25.20 -2.30
CA SER A 153 -31.33 24.99 -3.17
C SER A 153 -31.17 24.47 -4.61
N ALA A 154 -31.93 23.52 -5.19
CA ALA A 154 -33.31 23.02 -5.02
C ALA A 154 -33.51 21.70 -5.86
N PRO A 155 -34.66 20.97 -5.80
CA PRO A 155 -34.74 19.50 -5.99
C PRO A 155 -35.50 18.99 -7.25
N ALA A 156 -35.36 17.69 -7.60
CA ALA A 156 -36.48 16.76 -7.93
C ALA A 156 -36.11 15.37 -8.52
N LYS A 157 -36.74 14.31 -7.95
CA LYS A 157 -37.27 13.03 -8.53
C LYS A 157 -36.29 11.97 -9.08
N ILE A 158 -36.09 10.83 -8.39
CA ILE A 158 -36.90 9.56 -8.38
C ILE A 158 -36.90 8.83 -9.74
N ASN A 159 -36.13 7.75 -9.88
CA ASN A 159 -36.64 6.36 -9.96
C ASN A 159 -35.52 5.32 -10.21
N ASN A 160 -35.55 4.28 -9.36
CA ASN A 160 -35.40 2.83 -9.61
C ASN A 160 -34.25 2.32 -10.50
N TYR A 161 -33.40 1.44 -9.97
CA TYR A 161 -33.51 -0.01 -10.15
C TYR A 161 -32.62 -0.73 -9.11
N SER A 162 -33.20 -1.73 -8.43
CA SER A 162 -32.53 -2.65 -7.50
C SER A 162 -32.81 -4.06 -7.98
N LEU A 163 -31.80 -4.94 -8.02
CA LEU A 163 -31.94 -6.39 -8.17
C LEU A 163 -30.65 -7.10 -7.65
N PRO A 164 -30.72 -8.38 -7.24
CA PRO A 164 -30.60 -8.73 -5.81
C PRO A 164 -29.50 -9.74 -5.46
N ILE A 165 -29.30 -9.91 -4.15
CA ILE A 165 -28.52 -10.96 -3.47
C ILE A 165 -29.22 -12.31 -3.65
N CYS A 166 -28.46 -13.37 -3.98
CA CYS A 166 -28.94 -14.75 -3.96
C CYS A 166 -27.97 -15.66 -3.16
N THR A 167 -28.57 -16.43 -2.26
CA THR A 167 -27.98 -17.29 -1.22
C THR A 167 -27.66 -18.68 -1.77
N GLN A 168 -26.65 -19.33 -1.18
CA GLN A 168 -26.09 -20.65 -1.55
C GLN A 168 -27.05 -21.84 -1.38
N GLN A 169 -26.90 -22.90 -2.21
CA GLN A 169 -27.05 -24.34 -1.87
C GLN A 169 -26.55 -25.27 -3.03
N PRO A 170 -26.32 -26.60 -2.85
CA PRO A 170 -24.98 -27.21 -2.96
C PRO A 170 -24.73 -28.28 -4.06
N LEU A 171 -23.43 -28.50 -4.33
CA LEU A 171 -22.68 -29.65 -4.90
C LEU A 171 -23.26 -30.51 -6.04
N ASP A 172 -22.54 -30.53 -7.17
CA ASP A 172 -22.25 -31.78 -7.90
C ASP A 172 -20.84 -31.77 -8.50
N LYS A 173 -20.18 -32.94 -8.47
CA LYS A 173 -18.78 -33.20 -8.85
C LYS A 173 -18.64 -33.43 -10.35
N THR A 174 -17.65 -32.79 -10.99
CA THR A 174 -16.52 -33.40 -11.74
C THR A 174 -15.93 -32.40 -12.73
N SER A 175 -14.68 -31.99 -12.51
CA SER A 175 -13.57 -31.95 -13.49
C SER A 175 -12.47 -31.05 -12.93
N GLU A 176 -11.41 -31.70 -12.46
CA GLU A 176 -10.15 -31.09 -12.00
C GLU A 176 -9.42 -30.44 -13.18
N GLU A 177 -8.92 -29.21 -13.00
CA GLU A 177 -7.69 -28.76 -13.65
C GLU A 177 -7.04 -27.67 -12.79
N SER A 178 -5.77 -27.92 -12.44
CA SER A 178 -5.04 -27.27 -11.36
C SER A 178 -4.44 -25.91 -11.74
N SER A 179 -4.87 -24.83 -11.10
CA SER A 179 -4.10 -23.58 -11.03
C SER A 179 -3.33 -23.54 -9.71
N LYS A 180 -2.02 -23.74 -9.78
CA LYS A 180 -1.11 -23.62 -8.64
C LYS A 180 -1.07 -22.17 -8.17
N ASP A 181 -1.72 -21.87 -7.05
CA ASP A 181 -1.49 -20.64 -6.29
C ASP A 181 -0.05 -20.66 -5.76
N ALA A 182 0.82 -19.89 -6.42
CA ALA A 182 2.18 -19.68 -5.95
C ALA A 182 2.16 -18.71 -4.75
N SER A 183 1.91 -19.24 -3.56
CA SER A 183 2.21 -18.54 -2.31
C SER A 183 3.72 -18.44 -2.19
N LEU A 184 4.29 -17.23 -2.34
CA LEU A 184 5.68 -17.00 -2.02
C LEU A 184 5.81 -16.99 -0.49
N THR A 185 6.15 -18.13 0.09
CA THR A 185 6.58 -18.23 1.48
C THR A 185 7.91 -17.50 1.58
N VAL A 186 7.92 -16.30 2.16
CA VAL A 186 9.16 -15.64 2.57
C VAL A 186 9.93 -16.63 3.43
N GLY A 187 11.16 -16.95 3.01
CA GLY A 187 11.99 -17.97 3.66
C GLY A 187 12.01 -17.77 5.17
N GLN A 188 11.55 -18.78 5.90
CA GLN A 188 11.77 -18.88 7.33
C GLN A 188 13.25 -19.15 7.55
N GLU A 189 14.06 -18.10 7.65
CA GLU A 189 15.28 -18.23 8.42
C GLU A 189 14.88 -18.40 9.88
N SER A 190 15.15 -19.60 10.41
CA SER A 190 14.96 -19.94 11.81
C SER A 190 15.76 -18.96 12.66
N LEU A 191 15.05 -18.07 13.35
CA LEU A 191 15.61 -17.21 14.39
C LEU A 191 16.23 -18.11 15.47
N GLY A 192 17.57 -18.22 15.44
CA GLY A 192 18.32 -18.74 16.57
C GLY A 192 17.97 -17.94 17.82
N GLU A 193 17.85 -18.64 18.95
CA GLU A 193 17.55 -18.08 20.27
C GLU A 193 18.62 -17.06 20.68
N GLY A 194 18.46 -15.81 20.25
CA GLY A 194 19.44 -14.75 20.45
C GLY A 194 18.74 -13.45 20.85
N ARG A 195 18.97 -13.03 22.10
CA ARG A 195 18.81 -11.67 22.64
C ARG A 195 17.92 -10.72 21.81
N TYR A 196 16.64 -10.61 22.19
CA TYR A 196 15.71 -9.64 21.62
C TYR A 196 16.24 -8.20 21.82
N ASN A 197 16.66 -7.58 20.72
CA ASN A 197 16.94 -6.15 20.62
C ASN A 197 15.67 -5.43 20.16
N GLY A 198 15.48 -4.12 20.43
CA GLY A 198 14.26 -3.38 20.03
C GLY A 198 13.84 -3.56 18.56
N THR A 199 14.78 -3.84 17.67
CA THR A 199 14.55 -4.16 16.25
C THR A 199 13.80 -5.48 16.00
N SER A 200 13.97 -6.46 16.90
CA SER A 200 13.31 -7.77 16.78
C SER A 200 11.83 -7.74 17.13
N PHE A 201 11.40 -6.85 18.04
CA PHE A 201 9.97 -6.65 18.34
C PHE A 201 9.25 -6.03 17.14
N LEU A 202 9.81 -4.98 16.54
CA LEU A 202 9.22 -4.38 15.34
C LEU A 202 9.09 -5.40 14.21
N TRP A 203 10.14 -6.18 13.95
CA TRP A 203 10.13 -7.21 12.92
C TRP A 203 9.05 -8.26 13.17
N LYS A 204 8.93 -8.74 14.41
CA LYS A 204 7.89 -9.69 14.82
C LYS A 204 6.48 -9.12 14.58
N VAL A 205 6.21 -7.93 15.08
CA VAL A 205 4.92 -7.24 14.90
C VAL A 205 4.60 -7.04 13.42
N MET A 206 5.58 -6.65 12.61
CA MET A 206 5.42 -6.50 11.16
C MET A 206 5.07 -7.84 10.50
N GLN A 207 5.75 -8.93 10.83
CA GLN A 207 5.45 -10.25 10.26
C GLN A 207 4.06 -10.74 10.66
N GLU A 208 3.67 -10.56 11.91
CA GLU A 208 2.38 -11.03 12.42
C GLU A 208 1.20 -10.23 11.87
N LEU A 209 1.35 -8.91 11.70
CA LEU A 209 0.22 -8.03 11.37
C LEU A 209 0.07 -7.71 9.88
N THR A 210 1.14 -7.75 9.07
CA THR A 210 1.08 -7.28 7.65
C THR A 210 0.19 -8.15 6.77
N GLY A 211 0.06 -9.44 7.08
CA GLY A 211 -0.77 -10.38 6.33
C GLY A 211 -0.30 -10.60 4.89
N ASN A 212 -1.15 -11.26 4.08
CA ASN A 212 -0.79 -11.69 2.73
C ASN A 212 -0.81 -10.53 1.73
N ALA A 213 0.09 -10.59 0.74
CA ALA A 213 0.16 -9.64 -0.36
C ALA A 213 -0.08 -10.33 -1.72
N ARG A 214 -0.63 -9.59 -2.69
CA ARG A 214 -0.76 -10.03 -4.07
C ARG A 214 0.50 -9.63 -4.84
N ILE A 215 1.09 -10.56 -5.58
CA ILE A 215 2.29 -10.30 -6.38
C ILE A 215 1.93 -10.29 -7.86
N VAL A 216 2.41 -9.29 -8.59
CA VAL A 216 2.37 -9.21 -10.05
C VAL A 216 3.79 -9.38 -10.58
N ASN A 217 4.02 -10.50 -11.26
CA ASN A 217 5.34 -10.81 -11.81
C ASN A 217 5.51 -10.20 -13.21
N PRO A 218 6.73 -9.77 -13.56
CA PRO A 218 7.05 -9.33 -14.91
C PRO A 218 6.97 -10.51 -15.89
N ASN A 219 6.60 -10.20 -17.12
CA ASN A 219 6.74 -11.14 -18.23
C ASN A 219 8.22 -11.40 -18.57
N GLU A 220 8.48 -12.47 -19.32
CA GLU A 220 9.82 -12.78 -19.82
C GLU A 220 10.32 -11.66 -20.76
N LYS A 221 11.64 -11.46 -20.81
CA LYS A 221 12.25 -10.42 -21.66
C LYS A 221 11.98 -10.60 -23.16
N THR A 222 11.69 -11.84 -23.57
CA THR A 222 11.34 -12.22 -24.94
C THR A 222 9.87 -11.93 -25.29
N HIS A 223 9.03 -11.57 -24.31
CA HIS A 223 7.62 -11.28 -24.54
C HIS A 223 7.48 -10.05 -25.44
N PRO A 224 6.58 -10.06 -26.46
CA PRO A 224 6.45 -8.97 -27.43
C PRO A 224 6.19 -7.62 -26.74
N ASP A 225 5.34 -7.59 -25.70
CA ASP A 225 5.06 -6.37 -24.96
C ASP A 225 6.31 -5.80 -24.28
N ARG A 226 7.20 -6.64 -23.72
CA ARG A 226 8.43 -6.14 -23.10
C ARG A 226 9.40 -5.59 -24.12
N ILE A 227 9.53 -6.24 -25.28
CA ILE A 227 10.35 -5.75 -26.39
C ILE A 227 9.84 -4.38 -26.86
N LEU A 228 8.52 -4.22 -26.97
CA LEU A 228 7.89 -2.94 -27.30
C LEU A 228 8.18 -1.88 -26.22
N LEU A 229 7.99 -2.22 -24.95
CA LEU A 229 8.24 -1.32 -23.82
C LEU A 229 9.72 -0.92 -23.72
N ASP A 230 10.66 -1.82 -23.99
CA ASP A 230 12.09 -1.52 -24.04
C ASP A 230 12.42 -0.52 -25.15
N THR A 231 11.78 -0.67 -26.32
CA THR A 231 11.90 0.28 -27.42
C THR A 231 11.33 1.64 -27.04
N LYS A 232 10.13 1.67 -26.44
CA LYS A 232 9.50 2.90 -25.93
C LYS A 232 10.35 3.57 -24.84
N TYR A 233 11.11 2.80 -24.07
CA TYR A 233 12.00 3.36 -23.06
C TYR A 233 13.15 4.18 -23.67
N GLN A 234 13.71 3.74 -24.80
CA GLN A 234 14.72 4.53 -25.53
C GLN A 234 14.15 5.87 -26.01
N ILE A 235 12.93 5.85 -26.54
CA ILE A 235 12.21 7.06 -26.97
C ILE A 235 11.97 7.97 -25.75
N PHE A 236 11.55 7.40 -24.62
CA PHE A 236 11.33 8.15 -23.38
C PHE A 236 12.60 8.86 -22.88
N LEU A 237 13.77 8.21 -22.95
CA LEU A 237 15.04 8.83 -22.57
C LEU A 237 15.40 10.00 -23.50
N ASP A 238 15.26 9.83 -24.82
CA ASP A 238 15.47 10.90 -25.80
C ASP A 238 14.53 12.08 -25.57
N MET A 239 13.26 11.82 -25.26
CA MET A 239 12.28 12.86 -24.94
C MET A 239 12.70 13.69 -23.71
N ILE A 240 13.27 13.06 -22.68
CA ILE A 240 13.76 13.77 -21.48
C ILE A 240 14.92 14.70 -21.84
N GLU A 241 15.89 14.21 -22.62
CA GLU A 241 17.03 15.01 -23.04
C GLU A 241 16.61 16.19 -23.90
N THR A 242 15.72 15.93 -24.86
CA THR A 242 15.17 16.93 -25.77
C THR A 242 14.37 18.00 -25.03
N GLN A 243 13.51 17.62 -24.07
CA GLN A 243 12.78 18.59 -23.24
C GLN A 243 13.73 19.51 -22.46
N ARG A 244 14.78 18.95 -21.86
CA ARG A 244 15.80 19.73 -21.14
C ARG A 244 16.54 20.67 -22.08
N LYS A 245 16.90 20.21 -23.28
CA LYS A 245 17.53 21.02 -24.32
C LYS A 245 16.66 22.22 -24.69
N TYR A 246 15.38 22.00 -25.01
CA TYR A 246 14.46 23.08 -25.36
C TYR A 246 14.26 24.07 -24.20
N ARG A 247 14.19 23.59 -22.96
CA ARG A 247 14.08 24.49 -21.80
C ARG A 247 15.31 25.41 -21.69
N ARG A 248 16.53 24.87 -21.82
CA ARG A 248 17.76 25.69 -21.80
C ARG A 248 17.80 26.73 -22.92
N MET A 249 17.31 26.39 -24.12
CA MET A 249 17.25 27.33 -25.24
C MET A 249 16.35 28.52 -24.93
N VAL A 250 15.17 28.26 -24.37
CA VAL A 250 14.23 29.31 -23.94
C VAL A 250 14.79 30.12 -22.78
N ASP A 251 15.34 29.47 -21.76
CA ASP A 251 15.94 30.15 -20.59
C ASP A 251 17.06 31.13 -20.99
N LYS A 252 17.88 30.75 -21.98
CA LYS A 252 18.95 31.61 -22.50
C LYS A 252 18.41 32.91 -23.10
N VAL A 253 17.25 32.85 -23.76
CA VAL A 253 16.58 33.99 -24.38
C VAL A 253 15.83 34.81 -23.32
N GLU A 254 15.05 34.16 -22.44
CA GLU A 254 14.33 34.81 -21.33
C GLU A 254 15.28 35.60 -20.41
N GLY A 255 16.45 35.03 -20.08
CA GLY A 255 17.46 35.69 -19.26
C GLY A 255 18.11 36.93 -19.91
N SER A 256 18.02 37.06 -21.24
CA SER A 256 18.50 38.25 -21.96
C SER A 256 17.52 39.43 -21.92
N PHE A 257 16.23 39.16 -21.71
CA PHE A 257 15.17 40.17 -21.61
C PHE A 257 14.91 40.66 -20.19
N SER A 258 15.42 39.98 -19.16
CA SER A 258 15.28 40.38 -17.74
C SER A 258 16.37 41.35 -17.27
N ARG A 259 16.95 42.15 -18.17
CA ARG A 259 17.94 43.21 -17.86
C ARG A 259 17.37 44.58 -18.12
#